data_AF-A0A8C9BGN5-F1
#
_entry.id   AF-A0A8C9BGN5-F1
#
_cell.length_a   1.000
_cell.length_b   1.000
_cell.length_c   1.000
_cell.angle_alpha   90.00
_cell.angle_beta   90.00
_cell.angle_gamma   90.00
#
_symmetry.space_group_name_H-M   'P 1'
#
loop_
_entity.id
_entity.type
_entity.pdbx_description
1 polymer ?
#
loop_
_entity_poly.entity_id
_entity_poly.type
_entity_poly.pdbx_seq_one_letter_code
_entity_poly.pdbx_strand_id
1 'polypeptide(L)'
;MVKDKTAEEIKQIWQQYFAAKDTVYAVIPKEKFDLIWNRAQSCPTFLCALPRREGYEFFVGQWTGTELHFTALINIQTRGEAAASQLILYHYPELKEEKGIVLMTAEMDSTFLNVAEAQCIANQVQLFYATDRKETYALVETFNFRPNEFKYMSVIAELEQSGLGAELKCSQNQDKT
;
A
#
# COMPACT_ATOMS: atom_id res chain seq x y z
N MET A 1 -19.74 -11.94 -19.25
CA MET A 1 -19.64 -12.52 -17.87
C MET A 1 -19.15 -11.55 -16.79
N VAL A 2 -18.23 -10.60 -17.04
CA VAL A 2 -18.09 -9.39 -16.19
C VAL A 2 -18.52 -8.11 -16.92
N LYS A 3 -18.34 -8.06 -18.25
CA LYS A 3 -18.66 -6.91 -19.11
C LYS A 3 -20.11 -6.41 -18.98
N ASP A 4 -21.06 -7.32 -18.78
CA ASP A 4 -22.50 -7.02 -18.70
C ASP A 4 -22.95 -6.53 -17.33
N LYS A 5 -22.04 -6.53 -16.34
CA LYS A 5 -22.33 -6.15 -14.95
C LYS A 5 -22.05 -4.67 -14.70
N THR A 6 -22.77 -4.09 -13.76
CA THR A 6 -22.53 -2.75 -13.22
C THR A 6 -21.29 -2.75 -12.32
N ALA A 7 -20.71 -1.57 -12.08
CA ALA A 7 -19.57 -1.43 -11.17
C ALA A 7 -19.86 -1.96 -9.76
N GLU A 8 -21.09 -1.75 -9.25
CA GLU A 8 -21.47 -2.22 -7.91
C GLU A 8 -21.60 -3.75 -7.86
N GLU A 9 -22.17 -4.39 -8.88
CA GLU A 9 -22.20 -5.86 -8.95
C GLU A 9 -20.80 -6.45 -9.03
N ILE A 10 -19.91 -5.84 -9.80
CA ILE A 10 -18.51 -6.28 -9.91
C ILE A 10 -17.81 -6.17 -8.55
N LYS A 11 -18.02 -5.06 -7.84
CA LYS A 11 -17.49 -4.86 -6.50
C LYS A 11 -18.00 -5.91 -5.52
N GLN A 12 -19.28 -6.26 -5.56
CA GLN A 12 -19.84 -7.32 -4.73
C GLN A 12 -19.21 -8.69 -5.03
N ILE A 13 -19.04 -9.01 -6.32
CA ILE A 13 -18.39 -10.27 -6.73
C ILE A 13 -16.94 -10.32 -6.24
N TRP A 14 -16.20 -9.21 -6.39
CA TRP A 14 -14.82 -9.10 -5.91
C TRP A 14 -14.73 -9.30 -4.40
N GLN A 15 -15.60 -8.61 -3.65
CA GLN A 15 -15.70 -8.74 -2.20
C GLN A 15 -16.03 -10.18 -1.78
N GLN A 16 -17.02 -10.81 -2.41
CA GLN A 16 -17.40 -12.19 -2.10
C GLN A 16 -16.28 -13.19 -2.39
N TYR A 17 -15.54 -13.00 -3.48
CA TYR A 17 -14.43 -13.87 -3.86
C TYR A 17 -13.27 -13.84 -2.86
N PHE A 18 -12.98 -12.67 -2.28
CA PHE A 18 -11.91 -12.49 -1.29
C PHE A 18 -12.36 -12.57 0.17
N ALA A 19 -13.67 -12.63 0.44
CA ALA A 19 -14.21 -12.63 1.81
C ALA A 19 -13.66 -13.74 2.71
N ALA A 20 -13.28 -14.89 2.14
CA ALA A 20 -12.72 -16.04 2.85
C ALA A 20 -11.20 -16.22 2.62
N LYS A 21 -10.53 -15.23 2.04
CA LYS A 21 -9.10 -15.30 1.74
C LYS A 21 -8.31 -14.39 2.66
N ASP A 22 -7.19 -14.90 3.15
CA ASP A 22 -6.25 -14.13 3.97
C ASP A 22 -5.39 -13.21 3.10
N THR A 23 -6.02 -12.21 2.48
CA THR A 23 -5.32 -11.22 1.67
C THR A 23 -6.05 -9.87 1.67
N VAL A 24 -5.34 -8.83 1.25
CA VAL A 24 -5.86 -7.50 1.02
C VAL A 24 -6.52 -7.44 -0.36
N TYR A 25 -7.65 -6.73 -0.44
CA TYR A 25 -8.30 -6.45 -1.70
C TYR A 25 -9.03 -5.11 -1.64
N ALA A 26 -9.19 -4.47 -2.80
CA ALA A 26 -9.94 -3.21 -2.91
C ALA A 26 -10.59 -3.05 -4.29
N VAL A 27 -11.57 -2.15 -4.33
CA VAL A 27 -12.11 -1.57 -5.57
C VAL A 27 -11.85 -0.08 -5.51
N ILE A 28 -10.98 0.40 -6.41
CA ILE A 28 -10.45 1.75 -6.40
C ILE A 28 -11.19 2.56 -7.49
N PRO A 29 -11.78 3.73 -7.17
CA PRO A 29 -12.35 4.63 -8.16
C PRO A 29 -11.30 5.09 -9.18
N LYS A 30 -11.72 5.25 -10.44
CA LYS A 30 -10.85 5.68 -11.56
C LYS A 30 -10.05 6.93 -11.20
N GLU A 31 -10.68 7.95 -10.64
CA GLU A 31 -10.05 9.24 -10.36
C GLU A 31 -8.91 9.11 -9.35
N LYS A 32 -9.11 8.27 -8.32
CA LYS A 32 -8.07 7.97 -7.33
C LYS A 32 -6.92 7.20 -7.94
N PHE A 33 -7.22 6.17 -8.75
CA PHE A 33 -6.19 5.38 -9.40
C PHE A 33 -5.39 6.21 -10.41
N ASP A 34 -6.03 7.07 -11.19
CA ASP A 34 -5.35 7.97 -12.13
C ASP A 34 -4.39 8.92 -11.41
N LEU A 35 -4.78 9.45 -10.24
CA LEU A 35 -3.90 10.27 -9.42
C LEU A 35 -2.69 9.47 -8.91
N ILE A 36 -2.91 8.28 -8.34
CA ILE A 36 -1.83 7.39 -7.89
C ILE A 36 -0.88 7.10 -9.05
N TRP A 37 -1.44 6.69 -10.19
CA TRP A 37 -0.68 6.27 -11.36
C TRP A 37 0.18 7.39 -11.92
N ASN A 38 -0.39 8.58 -12.11
CA ASN A 38 0.33 9.75 -12.61
C ASN A 38 1.52 10.12 -11.72
N ARG A 39 1.35 10.01 -10.40
CA ARG A 39 2.40 10.26 -9.42
C ARG A 39 3.47 9.15 -9.40
N ALA A 40 3.04 7.88 -9.49
CA ALA A 40 3.93 6.73 -9.51
C ALA A 40 4.86 6.70 -10.74
N GLN A 41 4.44 7.27 -11.89
CA GLN A 41 5.31 7.38 -13.07
C GLN A 41 6.58 8.20 -12.81
N SER A 42 6.46 9.30 -12.07
CA SER A 42 7.59 10.19 -11.76
C SER A 42 8.28 9.83 -10.45
N CYS A 43 7.55 9.20 -9.53
CA CYS A 43 8.00 8.85 -8.20
C CYS A 43 7.66 7.38 -7.91
N PRO A 44 8.38 6.41 -8.51
CA PRO A 44 8.01 5.00 -8.43
C PRO A 44 8.37 4.33 -7.11
N THR A 45 9.18 4.96 -6.26
CA THR A 45 9.66 4.32 -5.02
C THR A 45 9.28 5.13 -3.79
N PHE A 46 8.81 4.50 -2.72
CA PHE A 46 8.55 5.20 -1.47
C PHE A 46 8.71 4.34 -0.23
N LEU A 47 8.88 4.98 0.93
CA LEU A 47 9.03 4.34 2.22
C LEU A 47 7.70 4.31 2.98
N CYS A 48 7.25 3.14 3.39
CA CYS A 48 6.11 2.95 4.30
C CYS A 48 6.60 2.51 5.67
N ALA A 49 5.91 2.96 6.72
CA ALA A 49 6.19 2.60 8.09
C ALA A 49 5.13 1.63 8.62
N LEU A 50 5.55 0.49 9.16
CA LEU A 50 4.69 -0.50 9.79
C LEU A 50 4.88 -0.43 11.31
N PRO A 51 3.83 -0.11 12.09
CA PRO A 51 3.91 -0.15 13.55
C PRO A 51 4.26 -1.57 14.05
N ARG A 52 5.27 -1.66 14.90
CA ARG A 52 5.65 -2.87 15.64
C ARG A 52 5.65 -2.58 17.14
N ARG A 53 5.85 -3.62 17.96
CA ARG A 53 5.76 -3.52 19.43
C ARG A 53 6.69 -2.45 19.99
N GLU A 54 7.90 -2.39 19.43
CA GLU A 54 8.93 -1.43 19.80
C GLU A 54 9.34 -0.62 18.55
N GLY A 55 8.57 0.43 18.27
CA GLY A 55 8.85 1.37 17.19
C GLY A 55 8.20 0.96 15.86
N TYR A 56 8.99 1.05 14.79
CA TYR A 56 8.50 0.90 13.42
C TYR A 56 9.46 0.05 12.60
N GLU A 57 8.90 -0.81 11.78
CA GLU A 57 9.61 -1.43 10.67
C GLU A 57 9.32 -0.65 9.39
N PHE A 58 10.29 -0.58 8.48
CA PHE A 58 10.10 0.12 7.21
C PHE A 58 10.08 -0.83 6.03
N PHE A 59 9.18 -0.55 5.09
CA PHE A 59 9.06 -1.24 3.81
C PHE A 59 9.29 -0.24 2.69
N VAL A 60 10.10 -0.60 1.71
CA VAL A 60 10.25 0.16 0.47
C VAL A 60 9.26 -0.42 -0.54
N GLY A 61 8.29 0.41 -0.94
CA GLY A 61 7.39 0.14 -2.05
C GLY A 61 8.02 0.61 -3.36
N GLN A 62 8.04 -0.25 -4.38
CA GLN A 62 8.53 0.04 -5.72
C GLN A 62 7.50 -0.37 -6.78
N TRP A 63 7.05 0.59 -7.58
CA TRP A 63 6.15 0.35 -8.70
C TRP A 63 6.89 -0.30 -9.87
N THR A 64 6.32 -1.38 -10.41
CA THR A 64 6.77 -2.05 -11.64
C THR A 64 5.54 -2.36 -12.50
N GLY A 65 5.33 -1.59 -13.56
CA GLY A 65 4.03 -1.64 -14.25
C GLY A 65 2.90 -1.33 -13.27
N THR A 66 1.79 -2.09 -13.32
CA THR A 66 0.65 -1.93 -12.40
C THR A 66 0.81 -2.66 -11.07
N GLU A 67 2.00 -3.21 -10.82
CA GLU A 67 2.34 -3.93 -9.60
C GLU A 67 3.12 -3.02 -8.65
N LEU A 68 2.84 -3.12 -7.36
CA LEU A 68 3.58 -2.40 -6.32
C LEU A 68 4.19 -3.42 -5.36
N HIS A 69 5.52 -3.51 -5.41
CA HIS A 69 6.30 -4.47 -4.65
C HIS A 69 6.81 -3.82 -3.37
N PHE A 70 6.53 -4.44 -2.23
CA PHE A 70 7.02 -4.01 -0.93
C PHE A 70 8.07 -4.99 -0.41
N THR A 71 9.24 -4.43 -0.11
CA THR A 71 10.34 -5.17 0.49
C THR A 71 10.78 -4.49 1.78
N ALA A 72 10.92 -5.26 2.87
CA ALA A 72 11.42 -4.75 4.14
C ALA A 72 12.82 -4.13 3.95
N LEU A 73 13.02 -2.91 4.46
CA LEU A 73 14.25 -2.15 4.27
C LEU A 73 15.48 -2.93 4.79
N ILE A 74 15.33 -3.65 5.90
CA ILE A 74 16.40 -4.49 6.46
C ILE A 74 16.79 -5.64 5.51
N ASN A 75 15.83 -6.20 4.77
CA ASN A 75 16.10 -7.26 3.79
C ASN A 75 16.84 -6.69 2.58
N ILE A 76 16.49 -5.49 2.13
CA ILE A 76 17.25 -4.79 1.07
C ILE A 76 18.68 -4.52 1.53
N GLN A 77 18.87 -4.02 2.75
CA GLN A 77 20.21 -3.71 3.29
C GLN A 77 21.09 -4.94 3.48
N THR A 78 20.50 -6.10 3.78
CA THR A 78 21.25 -7.33 4.06
C THR A 78 21.44 -8.22 2.82
N ARG A 79 20.52 -8.17 1.85
CA ARG A 79 20.50 -9.08 0.67
C ARG A 79 20.61 -8.36 -0.68
N GLY A 80 20.52 -7.03 -0.71
CA GLY A 80 20.57 -6.24 -1.93
C GLY A 80 19.47 -6.64 -2.93
N GLU A 81 19.85 -6.81 -4.19
CA GLU A 81 18.95 -7.16 -5.30
C GLU A 81 18.27 -8.53 -5.14
N ALA A 82 18.79 -9.41 -4.29
CA ALA A 82 18.18 -10.72 -4.01
C ALA A 82 17.06 -10.66 -2.96
N ALA A 83 16.73 -9.48 -2.43
CA ALA A 83 15.68 -9.32 -1.43
C ALA A 83 14.29 -9.49 -2.08
N ALA A 84 13.62 -10.61 -1.78
CA ALA A 84 12.27 -10.88 -2.25
C ALA A 84 11.24 -9.93 -1.61
N SER A 85 10.20 -9.57 -2.37
CA SER A 85 9.06 -8.81 -1.87
C SER A 85 8.25 -9.64 -0.87
N GLN A 86 7.88 -9.02 0.26
CA GLN A 86 6.99 -9.65 1.25
C GLN A 86 5.51 -9.34 0.97
N LEU A 87 5.23 -8.30 0.19
CA LEU A 87 3.88 -7.93 -0.21
C LEU A 87 3.93 -7.37 -1.64
N ILE A 88 3.01 -7.80 -2.49
CA ILE A 88 2.85 -7.29 -3.86
C ILE A 88 1.39 -6.92 -4.02
N LEU A 89 1.11 -5.68 -4.43
CA LEU A 89 -0.24 -5.24 -4.78
C LEU A 89 -0.41 -5.27 -6.30
N TYR A 90 -1.37 -6.05 -6.77
CA TYR A 90 -1.73 -6.14 -8.18
C TYR A 90 -2.91 -5.22 -8.46
N HIS A 91 -2.74 -4.29 -9.40
CA HIS A 91 -3.82 -3.43 -9.88
C HIS A 91 -4.27 -3.86 -11.28
N TYR A 92 -5.59 -4.06 -11.43
CA TYR A 92 -6.26 -4.53 -12.63
C TYR A 92 -7.10 -3.38 -13.25
N PRO A 93 -6.52 -2.59 -14.17
CA PRO A 93 -7.15 -1.39 -14.71
C PRO A 93 -8.12 -1.64 -15.88
N GLU A 94 -8.40 -2.89 -16.23
CA GLU A 94 -9.17 -3.29 -17.41
C GLU A 94 -10.60 -2.73 -17.40
N LEU A 95 -11.16 -2.48 -16.22
CA LEU A 95 -12.51 -1.92 -16.03
C LEU A 95 -12.51 -0.40 -15.82
N LYS A 96 -11.35 0.26 -15.85
CA LYS A 96 -11.21 1.67 -15.48
C LYS A 96 -12.03 2.58 -16.39
N GLU A 97 -11.87 2.43 -17.72
CA GLU A 97 -12.55 3.30 -18.69
C GLU A 97 -14.03 2.98 -18.84
N GLU A 98 -14.41 1.70 -18.83
CA GLU A 98 -15.80 1.28 -19.05
C GLU A 98 -16.67 1.40 -17.80
N LYS A 99 -16.10 1.17 -16.62
CA LYS A 99 -16.84 1.03 -15.35
C LYS A 99 -16.39 2.01 -14.26
N GLY A 100 -15.36 2.81 -14.51
CA GLY A 100 -14.85 3.79 -13.55
C GLY A 100 -14.17 3.17 -12.32
N ILE A 101 -13.75 1.89 -12.40
CA ILE A 101 -13.16 1.16 -11.27
C ILE A 101 -11.92 0.38 -11.66
N VAL A 102 -11.00 0.23 -10.72
CA VAL A 102 -9.81 -0.61 -10.79
C VAL A 102 -9.90 -1.63 -9.65
N LEU A 103 -9.70 -2.90 -9.96
CA LEU A 103 -9.67 -3.95 -8.95
C LEU A 103 -8.25 -4.09 -8.42
N MET A 104 -8.11 -4.35 -7.12
CA MET A 104 -6.82 -4.59 -6.49
C MET A 104 -6.90 -5.81 -5.57
N THR A 105 -5.84 -6.61 -5.57
CA THR A 105 -5.58 -7.66 -4.58
C THR A 105 -4.10 -7.69 -4.24
N ALA A 106 -3.75 -8.44 -3.21
CA ALA A 106 -2.38 -8.63 -2.78
C ALA A 106 -1.95 -10.10 -2.83
N GLU A 107 -0.66 -10.29 -3.08
CA GLU A 107 0.08 -11.47 -2.68
C GLU A 107 0.98 -11.08 -1.51
N MET A 108 0.99 -11.90 -0.45
CA MET A 108 1.76 -11.60 0.75
C MET A 108 2.44 -12.87 1.27
N ASP A 109 3.63 -12.70 1.82
CA ASP A 109 4.32 -13.74 2.59
C ASP A 109 3.76 -13.74 4.02
N SER A 110 2.89 -14.70 4.29
CA SER A 110 2.22 -14.86 5.59
C SER A 110 3.16 -15.22 6.75
N THR A 111 4.43 -15.54 6.46
CA THR A 111 5.45 -15.72 7.50
C THR A 111 6.02 -14.39 8.01
N PHE A 112 5.85 -13.29 7.26
CA PHE A 112 6.37 -11.96 7.60
C PHE A 112 5.27 -10.95 7.93
N LEU A 113 4.10 -11.06 7.29
CA LEU A 113 3.01 -10.10 7.40
C LEU A 113 1.69 -10.83 7.65
N ASN A 114 0.90 -10.31 8.59
CA ASN A 114 -0.52 -10.64 8.65
C ASN A 114 -1.36 -9.69 7.78
N VAL A 115 -2.64 -10.02 7.59
CA VAL A 115 -3.56 -9.23 6.74
C VAL A 115 -3.69 -7.78 7.22
N ALA A 116 -3.76 -7.54 8.53
CA ALA A 116 -3.91 -6.19 9.07
C ALA A 116 -2.65 -5.32 8.85
N GLU A 117 -1.47 -5.94 8.92
CA GLU A 117 -0.19 -5.30 8.61
C GLU A 117 -0.07 -4.99 7.11
N ALA A 118 -0.41 -5.95 6.25
CA ALA A 118 -0.48 -5.74 4.80
C ALA A 118 -1.47 -4.62 4.43
N GLN A 119 -2.64 -4.59 5.07
CA GLN A 119 -3.64 -3.55 4.88
C GLN A 119 -3.13 -2.17 5.32
N CYS A 120 -2.37 -2.11 6.42
CA CYS A 120 -1.75 -0.88 6.89
C CYS A 120 -0.75 -0.32 5.87
N ILE A 121 0.08 -1.18 5.27
CA ILE A 121 1.01 -0.78 4.20
C ILE A 121 0.23 -0.32 2.96
N ALA A 122 -0.78 -1.08 2.52
CA ALA A 122 -1.61 -0.71 1.36
C ALA A 122 -2.34 0.63 1.56
N ASN A 123 -2.83 0.91 2.76
CA ASN A 123 -3.49 2.19 3.07
C ASN A 123 -2.53 3.38 3.04
N GLN A 124 -1.24 3.18 3.32
CA GLN A 124 -0.24 4.24 3.17
C GLN A 124 -0.06 4.65 1.72
N VAL A 125 -0.20 3.74 0.76
CA VAL A 125 -0.20 4.10 -0.67
C VAL A 125 -1.32 5.11 -0.95
N GLN A 126 -2.50 4.87 -0.40
CA GLN A 126 -3.60 5.82 -0.54
C GLN A 126 -3.28 7.16 0.13
N LEU A 127 -2.71 7.14 1.34
CA LEU A 127 -2.32 8.35 2.07
C LEU A 127 -1.34 9.21 1.27
N PHE A 128 -0.26 8.61 0.76
CA PHE A 128 0.86 9.33 0.16
C PHE A 128 0.70 9.60 -1.35
N TYR A 129 0.01 8.73 -2.08
CA TYR A 129 -0.16 8.87 -3.53
C TYR A 129 -1.57 9.29 -3.94
N ALA A 130 -2.62 9.02 -3.15
CA ALA A 130 -4.00 9.20 -3.58
C ALA A 130 -4.73 10.38 -2.94
N THR A 131 -4.06 11.17 -2.09
CA THR A 131 -4.67 12.35 -1.45
C THR A 131 -4.27 13.66 -2.13
N ASP A 132 -5.14 14.67 -2.05
CA ASP A 132 -4.84 16.03 -2.52
C ASP A 132 -3.96 16.83 -1.54
N ARG A 133 -3.55 16.22 -0.41
CA ARG A 133 -2.65 16.85 0.57
C ARG A 133 -1.23 16.90 0.01
N LYS A 134 -0.82 18.10 -0.40
CA LYS A 134 0.51 18.34 -0.98
C LYS A 134 1.64 17.91 -0.05
N GLU A 135 1.45 18.01 1.26
CA GLU A 135 2.44 17.65 2.27
C GLU A 135 2.78 16.15 2.22
N THR A 136 1.77 15.30 2.03
CA THR A 136 1.97 13.85 1.97
C THR A 136 2.73 13.45 0.71
N TYR A 137 2.33 13.96 -0.46
CA TYR A 137 3.01 13.65 -1.71
C TYR A 137 4.41 14.30 -1.80
N ALA A 138 4.62 15.45 -1.16
CA ALA A 138 5.95 16.09 -1.11
C ALA A 138 7.00 15.19 -0.43
N LEU A 139 6.60 14.33 0.51
CA LEU A 139 7.50 13.33 1.09
C LEU A 139 7.95 12.31 0.04
N VAL A 140 7.01 11.88 -0.81
CA VAL A 140 7.27 10.97 -1.93
C VAL A 140 8.23 11.62 -2.93
N GLU A 141 7.97 12.87 -3.32
CA GLU A 141 8.85 13.61 -4.23
C GLU A 141 10.26 13.80 -3.64
N THR A 142 10.34 14.13 -2.36
CA THR A 142 11.62 14.29 -1.67
C THR A 142 12.39 12.96 -1.64
N PHE A 143 11.71 11.84 -1.39
CA PHE A 143 12.35 10.52 -1.42
C PHE A 143 12.94 10.19 -2.79
N ASN A 144 12.22 10.44 -3.88
CA ASN A 144 12.65 10.07 -5.24
C ASN A 144 13.67 11.05 -5.84
N PHE A 145 13.54 12.35 -5.59
CA PHE A 145 14.37 13.37 -6.24
C PHE A 145 15.47 13.95 -5.35
N ARG A 146 15.26 13.96 -4.03
CA ARG A 146 16.16 14.60 -3.05
C ARG A 146 16.35 13.70 -1.81
N PRO A 147 16.83 12.44 -1.96
CA PRO A 147 16.89 11.47 -0.86
C PRO A 147 17.74 11.96 0.33
N ASN A 148 18.74 12.82 0.11
CA ASN A 148 19.56 13.40 1.18
C ASN A 148 18.79 14.37 2.09
N GLU A 149 17.66 14.93 1.62
CA GLU A 149 16.78 15.81 2.40
C GLU A 149 15.64 15.04 3.08
N PHE A 150 15.45 13.76 2.73
CA PHE A 150 14.34 12.95 3.19
C PHE A 150 14.46 12.61 4.69
N LYS A 151 13.32 12.70 5.39
CA LYS A 151 13.23 12.42 6.83
C LYS A 151 12.16 11.36 7.08
N TYR A 152 12.58 10.14 7.41
CA TYR A 152 11.65 9.03 7.68
C TYR A 152 10.70 9.33 8.87
N MET A 153 11.13 10.15 9.83
CA MET A 153 10.29 10.57 10.96
C MET A 153 9.04 11.33 10.50
N SER A 154 9.08 12.03 9.36
CA SER A 154 7.92 12.69 8.77
C SER A 154 6.90 11.69 8.22
N VAL A 155 7.34 10.51 7.74
CA VAL A 155 6.45 9.42 7.34
C VAL A 155 5.70 8.86 8.55
N ILE A 156 6.41 8.65 9.66
CA ILE A 156 5.80 8.20 10.92
C ILE A 156 4.77 9.22 11.41
N ALA A 157 5.11 10.52 11.41
CA ALA A 157 4.21 11.56 11.87
C ALA A 157 2.91 11.61 11.04
N GLU A 158 3.00 11.53 9.71
CA GLU A 158 1.82 11.49 8.84
C GLU A 158 0.99 10.21 9.06
N LEU A 159 1.65 9.07 9.25
CA LEU A 159 0.97 7.81 9.58
C LEU A 159 0.18 7.94 10.88
N GLU A 160 0.80 8.43 11.95
CA GLU A 160 0.15 8.61 13.25
C GLU A 160 -0.99 9.62 13.18
N GLN A 161 -0.80 10.74 12.48
CA GLN A 161 -1.83 11.76 12.29
C GLN A 161 -3.05 11.21 11.52
N SER A 162 -2.81 10.32 10.55
CA SER A 162 -3.88 9.68 9.78
C SER A 162 -4.66 8.62 10.56
N GLY A 163 -4.15 8.17 11.72
CA GLY A 163 -4.71 7.08 12.51
C GLY A 163 -4.49 5.68 11.92
N LEU A 164 -3.82 5.58 10.75
CA LEU A 164 -3.53 4.30 10.13
C LEU A 164 -2.61 3.45 11.01
N GLY A 165 -2.98 2.18 11.22
CA GLY A 165 -2.21 1.25 12.03
C GLY A 165 -2.33 1.46 13.55
N ALA A 166 -3.23 2.31 14.03
CA ALA A 166 -3.47 2.51 15.46
C ALA A 166 -3.88 1.19 16.18
N GLU A 167 -4.70 0.37 15.52
CA GLU A 167 -5.15 -0.93 16.04
C GLU A 167 -4.00 -1.95 16.18
N LEU A 168 -2.97 -1.84 15.31
CA LEU A 168 -1.79 -2.69 15.37
C LEU A 168 -0.97 -2.42 16.63
N LYS A 169 -0.87 -1.15 17.04
CA LYS A 169 -0.21 -0.78 18.31
C LYS A 169 -0.96 -1.29 19.53
N CYS A 170 -2.30 -1.26 19.51
CA CYS A 170 -3.12 -1.72 20.63
C CYS A 170 -3.09 -3.25 20.81
N SER A 171 -3.21 -4.00 19.70
CA SER A 171 -3.26 -5.47 19.73
C SER A 171 -1.97 -6.08 20.28
N GLN A 172 -0.81 -5.50 19.91
CA GLN A 172 0.51 -5.94 20.39
C GLN A 172 0.75 -5.64 21.88
N ASN A 173 -0.06 -4.78 22.50
CA ASN A 173 0.01 -4.49 23.94
C ASN A 173 -0.88 -5.43 24.79
N GLN A 174 -1.88 -6.09 24.19
CA GLN A 174 -2.86 -6.92 24.90
C GLN A 174 -2.43 -8.39 25.11
N ASP A 175 -1.49 -8.91 24.31
CA ASP A 175 -0.92 -10.28 24.45
C ASP A 175 -0.07 -10.50 25.73
N LYS A 176 -0.25 -9.64 26.74
CA LYS A 176 0.44 -9.68 28.04
C LYS A 176 -0.48 -9.88 29.24
N THR A 177 -1.75 -10.24 29.05
CA THR A 177 -2.66 -10.59 30.15
C THR A 177 -3.08 -12.04 30.05
#